data_AF-A0A7L2XFW6-F1
#
_entry.id   AF-A0A7L2XFW6-F1
#
_cell.length_a   1.000
_cell.length_b   1.000
_cell.length_c   1.000
_cell.angle_alpha   90.00
_cell.angle_beta   90.00
_cell.angle_gamma   90.00
#
_symmetry.space_group_name_H-M   'P 1'
#
loop_
_entity.id
_entity.type
_entity.pdbx_description
1 polymer ?
#
loop_
_entity_poly.entity_id
_entity_poly.type
_entity_poly.pdbx_seq_one_letter_code
_entity_poly.pdbx_strand_id
1 'polypeptide(L)'
;QDYFTDENRVLKKDPQQDYHLEYAMENSTHTILAFSRELHTCDTNDKSITESTVRVIWAYHHKDMGEAGQNYHGSNRGTKSLRLLNPEREEVLSASLPYFDLTNKDVPVPDKDTTYWCQMFKIPIQHEKHHVTKVVPLIQKGHENLVHHILLYQCSSNLNDSVLDYGHECYHPNMPDSFLTCETVIFAWAIGGEGFTYPPHVGLSIGTAADPLFVLMEVHYDNPSYTEGL
;
A
#
# COMPACT_ATOMS: atom_id res chain seq x y z
N GLN A 1 28.58 -4.53 -15.87
CA GLN A 1 29.63 -4.12 -14.92
C GLN A 1 28.92 -3.43 -13.78
N ASP A 2 29.30 -3.77 -12.56
CA ASP A 2 28.71 -3.27 -11.33
C ASP A 2 29.46 -2.05 -10.79
N TYR A 3 28.71 -1.15 -10.16
CA TYR A 3 29.14 0.16 -9.70
C TYR A 3 28.42 0.52 -8.40
N PHE A 4 29.13 1.24 -7.53
CA PHE A 4 28.54 1.86 -6.34
C PHE A 4 28.68 3.39 -6.40
N THR A 5 27.94 4.10 -5.53
CA THR A 5 28.02 5.56 -5.39
C THR A 5 28.51 5.94 -4.01
N ASP A 6 29.34 6.99 -3.92
CA ASP A 6 29.74 7.57 -2.64
C ASP A 6 28.77 8.68 -2.15
N GLU A 7 29.10 9.30 -1.02
CA GLU A 7 28.31 10.42 -0.44
C GLU A 7 28.16 11.62 -1.38
N ASN A 8 29.10 11.81 -2.31
CA ASN A 8 29.07 12.86 -3.32
C ASN A 8 28.27 12.45 -4.56
N ARG A 9 27.62 11.26 -4.54
CA ARG A 9 26.82 10.69 -5.63
C ARG A 9 27.64 10.43 -6.89
N VAL A 10 28.95 10.23 -6.74
CA VAL A 10 29.84 9.90 -7.86
C VAL A 10 29.81 8.40 -8.07
N LEU A 11 29.48 7.97 -9.29
CA LEU A 11 29.48 6.57 -9.68
C LEU A 11 30.93 6.07 -9.80
N LYS A 12 31.27 5.01 -9.07
CA LYS A 12 32.59 4.38 -9.07
C LYS A 12 32.45 2.92 -9.44
N LYS A 13 33.35 2.45 -10.29
CA LYS A 13 33.40 1.03 -10.65
C LYS A 13 33.67 0.23 -9.38
N ASP A 14 32.87 -0.80 -9.15
CA ASP A 14 33.03 -1.66 -8.00
C ASP A 14 34.25 -2.59 -8.19
N PRO A 15 35.24 -2.60 -7.29
CA PRO A 15 36.36 -3.55 -7.35
C PRO A 15 35.92 -5.00 -7.22
N GLN A 16 34.85 -5.28 -6.48
CA GLN A 16 34.19 -6.58 -6.42
C GLN A 16 32.98 -6.55 -7.37
N GLN A 17 32.60 -7.69 -7.96
CA GLN A 17 31.46 -7.74 -8.87
C GLN A 17 30.47 -8.76 -8.32
N ASP A 18 29.56 -8.26 -7.49
CA ASP A 18 28.62 -9.11 -6.75
C ASP A 18 27.31 -9.35 -7.49
N TYR A 19 26.98 -8.49 -8.46
CA TYR A 19 25.86 -8.68 -9.37
C TYR A 19 26.30 -9.45 -10.61
N HIS A 20 25.68 -10.62 -10.83
CA HIS A 20 25.95 -11.48 -11.97
C HIS A 20 24.84 -11.34 -13.01
N LEU A 21 25.20 -10.92 -14.22
CA LEU A 21 24.26 -10.82 -15.33
C LEU A 21 23.92 -12.21 -15.86
N GLU A 22 22.65 -12.60 -15.78
CA GLU A 22 22.16 -13.90 -16.25
C GLU A 22 21.57 -13.79 -17.66
N TYR A 23 20.93 -12.65 -17.97
CA TYR A 23 20.27 -12.43 -19.23
C TYR A 23 20.16 -10.95 -19.57
N ALA A 24 20.32 -10.62 -20.85
CA ALA A 24 20.06 -9.29 -21.37
C ALA A 24 19.37 -9.37 -22.74
N MET A 25 18.34 -8.55 -22.93
CA MET A 25 17.68 -8.33 -24.21
C MET A 25 17.32 -6.87 -24.35
N GLU A 26 17.48 -6.34 -25.55
CA GLU A 26 16.97 -5.02 -25.93
C GLU A 26 16.16 -5.15 -27.22
N ASN A 27 15.01 -4.49 -27.26
CA ASN A 27 14.21 -4.35 -28.47
C ASN A 27 13.76 -2.88 -28.64
N SER A 28 12.97 -2.59 -29.66
CA SER A 28 12.51 -1.24 -29.97
C SER A 28 11.65 -0.57 -28.90
N THR A 29 11.20 -1.31 -27.89
CA THR A 29 10.29 -0.82 -26.84
C THR A 29 10.91 -0.85 -25.45
N HIS A 30 11.72 -1.86 -25.12
CA HIS A 30 12.21 -2.07 -23.76
C HIS A 30 13.55 -2.81 -23.74
N THR A 31 14.28 -2.61 -22.64
CA THR A 31 15.46 -3.38 -22.24
C THR A 31 15.09 -4.27 -21.05
N ILE A 32 15.46 -5.55 -21.11
CA ILE A 32 15.27 -6.53 -20.04
C ILE A 32 16.64 -6.99 -19.58
N LEU A 33 16.91 -6.86 -18.29
CA LEU A 33 18.09 -7.40 -17.63
C LEU A 33 17.63 -8.35 -16.52
N ALA A 34 18.15 -9.58 -16.52
CA ALA A 34 18.03 -10.48 -15.39
C ALA A 34 19.42 -10.69 -14.78
N PHE A 35 19.51 -10.58 -13.47
CA PHE A 35 20.75 -10.71 -12.74
C PHE A 35 20.51 -11.42 -11.40
N SER A 36 21.56 -12.00 -10.85
CA SER A 36 21.58 -12.60 -9.52
C SER A 36 22.60 -11.89 -8.63
N ARG A 37 22.40 -11.97 -7.31
CA ARG A 37 23.32 -11.45 -6.28
C ARG A 37 23.05 -12.19 -4.97
N GLU A 38 24.11 -12.47 -4.20
CA GLU A 38 23.95 -13.02 -2.86
C GLU A 38 23.25 -12.03 -1.91
N LEU A 39 22.53 -12.53 -0.90
CA LEU A 39 21.86 -11.65 0.06
C LEU A 39 22.88 -10.85 0.91
N HIS A 40 24.03 -11.46 1.18
CA HIS A 40 25.14 -10.86 1.90
C HIS A 40 26.45 -11.21 1.19
N THR A 41 27.14 -10.20 0.67
CA THR A 41 28.30 -10.35 -0.23
C THR A 41 29.65 -10.21 0.49
N CYS A 42 29.62 -9.89 1.79
CA CYS A 42 30.80 -9.48 2.58
C CYS A 42 31.57 -8.25 2.04
N ASP A 43 31.08 -7.58 0.99
CA ASP A 43 31.65 -6.32 0.51
C ASP A 43 31.11 -5.13 1.35
N THR A 44 32.04 -4.31 1.83
CA THR A 44 31.74 -3.11 2.63
C THR A 44 31.03 -1.99 1.86
N ASN A 45 31.11 -1.97 0.53
CA ASN A 45 30.42 -0.99 -0.32
C ASN A 45 28.95 -1.37 -0.57
N ASP A 46 28.57 -2.57 -0.15
CA ASP A 46 27.44 -3.26 -0.70
C ASP A 46 26.34 -3.45 0.36
N LYS A 47 25.08 -3.27 -0.03
CA LYS A 47 23.98 -3.28 0.95
C LYS A 47 23.54 -4.71 1.23
N SER A 48 23.61 -5.14 2.49
CA SER A 48 23.03 -6.43 2.88
C SER A 48 21.51 -6.43 2.68
N ILE A 49 21.00 -7.45 1.99
CA ILE A 49 19.56 -7.67 1.81
C ILE A 49 19.07 -8.53 2.97
N THR A 50 18.11 -7.99 3.72
CA THR A 50 17.48 -8.65 4.87
C THR A 50 15.97 -8.74 4.66
N GLU A 51 15.24 -9.22 5.67
CA GLU A 51 13.77 -9.24 5.66
C GLU A 51 13.13 -7.85 5.74
N SER A 52 13.93 -6.81 5.98
CA SER A 52 13.50 -5.42 6.05
C SER A 52 13.20 -4.83 4.66
N THR A 53 12.45 -3.73 4.66
CA THR A 53 12.19 -2.96 3.45
C THR A 53 13.47 -2.36 2.88
N VAL A 54 13.70 -2.57 1.58
CA VAL A 54 14.81 -2.03 0.80
C VAL A 54 14.29 -0.95 -0.13
N ARG A 55 14.90 0.24 -0.08
CA ARG A 55 14.66 1.30 -1.07
C ARG A 55 15.50 1.02 -2.31
N VAL A 56 14.84 0.60 -3.39
CA VAL A 56 15.45 0.45 -4.71
C VAL A 56 15.38 1.79 -5.43
N ILE A 57 16.46 2.13 -6.12
CA ILE A 57 16.54 3.31 -6.97
C ILE A 57 16.77 2.84 -8.40
N TRP A 58 16.24 3.58 -9.36
CA TRP A 58 16.45 3.30 -10.78
C TRP A 58 16.70 4.60 -11.52
N ALA A 59 17.47 4.51 -12.59
CA ALA A 59 17.70 5.59 -13.53
C ALA A 59 18.09 5.01 -14.88
N TYR A 60 17.72 5.69 -15.96
CA TYR A 60 18.15 5.32 -17.30
C TYR A 60 18.39 6.55 -18.17
N HIS A 61 19.16 6.35 -19.25
CA HIS A 61 19.48 7.38 -20.21
C HIS A 61 19.36 6.81 -21.63
N HIS A 62 19.02 7.64 -22.61
CA HIS A 62 18.81 7.24 -24.01
C HIS A 62 20.11 7.00 -24.79
N LYS A 63 21.26 7.24 -24.15
CA LYS A 63 22.60 6.99 -24.69
C LYS A 63 23.33 6.08 -23.72
N ASP A 64 24.05 5.12 -24.26
CA ASP A 64 24.92 4.24 -23.50
C ASP A 64 25.99 5.02 -22.73
N MET A 65 26.40 4.43 -21.62
CA MET A 65 27.52 4.91 -20.82
C MET A 65 28.83 4.72 -21.62
N GLY A 66 29.34 5.78 -22.24
CA GLY A 66 30.66 5.79 -22.88
C GLY A 66 31.83 5.99 -21.90
N GLU A 67 33.06 6.06 -22.41
CA GLU A 67 34.31 6.18 -21.63
C GLU A 67 34.41 7.43 -20.71
N ALA A 68 33.51 8.40 -20.85
CA ALA A 68 33.52 9.64 -20.06
C ALA A 68 32.43 9.74 -18.98
N GLY A 69 31.56 8.73 -18.77
CA GLY A 69 30.72 8.59 -17.56
C GLY A 69 29.79 9.75 -17.20
N GLN A 70 29.48 10.67 -18.11
CA GLN A 70 28.83 11.97 -17.79
C GLN A 70 27.35 12.09 -18.20
N ASN A 71 26.71 11.01 -18.67
CA ASN A 71 25.30 11.08 -19.07
C ASN A 71 24.37 11.09 -17.85
N TYR A 72 24.05 12.28 -17.35
CA TYR A 72 23.07 12.44 -16.29
C TYR A 72 21.66 12.06 -16.78
N HIS A 73 20.98 11.18 -16.05
CA HIS A 73 19.65 10.63 -16.40
C HIS A 73 18.50 11.64 -16.41
N GLY A 74 18.71 12.88 -15.93
CA GLY A 74 17.66 13.89 -15.85
C GLY A 74 16.46 13.41 -15.01
N SER A 75 15.25 13.56 -15.56
CA SER A 75 13.99 13.10 -14.94
C SER A 75 13.73 11.59 -15.06
N ASN A 76 14.51 10.86 -15.86
CA ASN A 76 14.35 9.41 -16.06
C ASN A 76 14.95 8.62 -14.90
N ARG A 77 14.40 8.84 -13.71
CA ARG A 77 14.85 8.24 -12.47
C ARG A 77 13.67 8.09 -11.51
N GLY A 78 13.81 7.20 -10.55
CA GLY A 78 12.84 7.04 -9.50
C GLY A 78 13.35 6.19 -8.35
N THR A 79 12.51 6.04 -7.34
CA THR A 79 12.78 5.16 -6.20
C THR A 79 11.52 4.40 -5.83
N LYS A 80 11.65 3.17 -5.36
CA LYS A 80 10.55 2.35 -4.85
C LYS A 80 11.01 1.58 -3.62
N SER A 81 10.21 1.59 -2.56
CA SER A 81 10.43 0.75 -1.39
C SER A 81 9.84 -0.63 -1.66
N LEU A 82 10.64 -1.68 -1.49
CA LEU A 82 10.28 -3.07 -1.77
C LEU A 82 10.70 -3.97 -0.61
N ARG A 83 9.96 -5.05 -0.39
CA ARG A 83 10.39 -6.16 0.46
C ARG A 83 10.85 -7.30 -0.46
N LEU A 84 12.17 -7.37 -0.69
CA LEU A 84 12.78 -8.30 -1.65
C LEU A 84 12.62 -9.76 -1.21
N LEU A 85 12.68 -10.00 0.11
CA LEU A 85 12.42 -11.30 0.73
C LEU A 85 10.96 -11.38 1.19
N ASN A 86 10.03 -11.17 0.25
CA ASN A 86 8.62 -11.36 0.56
C ASN A 86 8.34 -12.87 0.73
N PRO A 87 7.66 -13.31 1.79
CA PRO A 87 7.23 -14.69 1.89
C PRO A 87 6.34 -15.01 0.69
N GLU A 88 6.54 -16.18 0.08
CA GLU A 88 5.64 -16.70 -0.94
C GLU A 88 4.22 -16.68 -0.37
N ARG A 89 3.33 -15.95 -1.05
CA ARG A 89 1.90 -16.10 -0.78
C ARG A 89 1.47 -17.34 -1.52
N GLU A 90 0.92 -18.31 -0.80
CA GLU A 90 0.05 -19.28 -1.44
C GLU A 90 -1.05 -18.46 -2.13
N GLU A 91 -1.00 -18.39 -3.45
CA GLU A 91 -2.15 -17.95 -4.23
C GLU A 91 -3.23 -18.98 -3.98
N VAL A 92 -4.11 -18.69 -3.02
CA VAL A 92 -5.39 -19.38 -2.93
C VAL A 92 -6.07 -19.10 -4.26
N LEU A 93 -5.99 -20.06 -5.18
CA LEU A 93 -6.72 -20.10 -6.45
C LEU A 93 -8.20 -20.12 -6.09
N SER A 94 -8.72 -18.92 -5.86
CA SER A 94 -10.07 -18.68 -5.41
C SER A 94 -10.93 -18.62 -6.66
N ALA A 95 -11.61 -19.73 -6.95
CA ALA A 95 -12.91 -19.67 -7.62
C ALA A 95 -13.73 -18.58 -6.93
N SER A 96 -14.33 -17.66 -7.69
CA SER A 96 -14.97 -16.43 -7.22
C SER A 96 -15.63 -16.54 -5.84
N LEU A 97 -14.87 -16.24 -4.78
CA LEU A 97 -15.44 -16.16 -3.45
C LEU A 97 -16.39 -14.96 -3.40
N PRO A 98 -17.53 -15.05 -2.69
CA PRO A 98 -18.37 -13.91 -2.43
C PRO A 98 -17.57 -12.78 -1.77
N TYR A 99 -17.83 -11.55 -2.19
CA TYR A 99 -17.20 -10.34 -1.64
C TYR A 99 -18.26 -9.25 -1.44
N PHE A 100 -17.92 -8.24 -0.66
CA PHE A 100 -18.70 -7.02 -0.52
C PHE A 100 -17.76 -5.83 -0.38
N ASP A 101 -18.21 -4.68 -0.85
CA ASP A 101 -17.41 -3.47 -0.87
C ASP A 101 -17.96 -2.46 0.14
N LEU A 102 -17.05 -1.83 0.88
CA LEU A 102 -17.34 -0.65 1.70
C LEU A 102 -16.60 0.52 1.05
N THR A 103 -17.34 1.52 0.58
CA THR A 103 -16.77 2.67 -0.15
C THR A 103 -17.46 3.96 0.27
N ASN A 104 -16.65 4.97 0.58
CA ASN A 104 -17.17 6.34 0.71
C ASN A 104 -17.61 6.84 -0.67
N LYS A 105 -18.61 7.72 -0.69
CA LYS A 105 -19.12 8.35 -1.91
C LYS A 105 -18.94 9.86 -1.81
N ASP A 106 -18.37 10.45 -2.85
CA ASP A 106 -18.29 11.91 -3.04
C ASP A 106 -17.82 12.66 -1.79
N VAL A 107 -16.71 12.21 -1.18
CA VAL A 107 -16.15 12.82 0.04
C VAL A 107 -15.71 14.26 -0.28
N PRO A 108 -16.20 15.27 0.44
CA PRO A 108 -15.81 16.66 0.19
C PRO A 108 -14.45 16.95 0.83
N VAL A 109 -13.36 16.53 0.19
CA VAL A 109 -12.00 16.80 0.69
C VAL A 109 -11.72 18.32 0.59
N PRO A 110 -11.49 19.01 1.71
CA PRO A 110 -11.26 20.46 1.75
C PRO A 110 -9.84 20.85 1.33
N ASP A 111 -9.61 22.15 1.15
CA ASP A 111 -8.33 22.80 0.84
C ASP A 111 -7.35 22.86 2.03
N LYS A 112 -7.16 21.73 2.71
CA LYS A 112 -6.21 21.62 3.83
C LYS A 112 -5.33 20.39 3.71
N ASP A 113 -4.17 20.45 4.35
CA ASP A 113 -3.12 19.43 4.26
C ASP A 113 -3.61 18.02 4.59
N THR A 114 -4.43 17.90 5.64
CA THR A 114 -4.83 16.60 6.19
C THR A 114 -6.31 16.58 6.52
N THR A 115 -7.03 15.59 6.01
CA THR A 115 -8.44 15.34 6.34
C THR A 115 -8.65 13.89 6.76
N TYR A 116 -9.24 13.70 7.93
CA TYR A 116 -9.71 12.40 8.38
C TYR A 116 -11.22 12.34 8.17
N TRP A 117 -11.70 11.43 7.33
CA TRP A 117 -13.12 11.27 7.06
C TRP A 117 -13.66 9.97 7.65
N CYS A 118 -14.74 10.09 8.41
CA CYS A 118 -15.39 9.01 9.13
C CYS A 118 -16.76 8.75 8.53
N GLN A 119 -17.04 7.50 8.15
CA GLN A 119 -18.35 7.09 7.64
C GLN A 119 -18.74 5.71 8.15
N MET A 120 -19.98 5.56 8.58
CA MET A 120 -20.51 4.30 9.07
C MET A 120 -20.95 3.40 7.91
N PHE A 121 -20.67 2.12 8.05
CA PHE A 121 -21.11 1.08 7.14
C PHE A 121 -21.75 -0.06 7.93
N LYS A 122 -22.56 -0.84 7.22
CA LYS A 122 -23.15 -2.08 7.73
C LYS A 122 -22.58 -3.24 6.95
N ILE A 123 -22.01 -4.22 7.65
CA ILE A 123 -21.58 -5.47 7.03
C ILE A 123 -22.84 -6.20 6.54
N PRO A 124 -22.83 -6.80 5.32
CA PRO A 124 -23.98 -7.53 4.82
C PRO A 124 -24.45 -8.62 5.78
N ILE A 125 -25.75 -8.63 6.07
CA ILE A 125 -26.35 -9.62 6.97
C ILE A 125 -26.14 -11.01 6.40
N GLN A 126 -25.52 -11.88 7.20
CA GLN A 126 -25.35 -13.30 6.89
C GLN A 126 -26.35 -14.13 7.70
N HIS A 127 -26.85 -15.22 7.11
CA HIS A 127 -27.78 -16.14 7.78
C HIS A 127 -27.08 -17.26 8.55
N GLU A 128 -25.77 -17.40 8.35
CA GLU A 128 -24.90 -18.33 9.06
C GLU A 128 -23.52 -17.69 9.27
N LYS A 129 -22.70 -18.32 10.11
CA LYS A 129 -21.35 -17.83 10.41
C LYS A 129 -20.46 -17.94 9.19
N HIS A 130 -19.89 -16.81 8.77
CA HIS A 130 -18.86 -16.73 7.74
C HIS A 130 -17.56 -16.17 8.33
N HIS A 131 -16.47 -16.29 7.57
CA HIS A 131 -15.21 -15.65 7.91
C HIS A 131 -14.69 -14.85 6.72
N VAL A 132 -14.36 -13.58 6.94
CA VAL A 132 -13.58 -12.78 5.99
C VAL A 132 -12.14 -13.28 6.04
N THR A 133 -11.66 -13.76 4.91
CA THR A 133 -10.31 -14.35 4.76
C THR A 133 -9.36 -13.45 3.99
N LYS A 134 -9.86 -12.42 3.32
CA LYS A 134 -9.07 -11.47 2.55
C LYS A 134 -9.70 -10.09 2.58
N VAL A 135 -8.87 -9.06 2.72
CA VAL A 135 -9.27 -7.66 2.65
C VAL A 135 -8.31 -6.94 1.72
N VAL A 136 -8.83 -6.15 0.79
CA VAL A 136 -8.04 -5.40 -0.18
C VAL A 136 -8.45 -3.92 -0.15
N PRO A 137 -7.49 -2.98 -0.31
CA PRO A 137 -7.85 -1.58 -0.46
C PRO A 137 -8.56 -1.37 -1.80
N LEU A 138 -9.65 -0.59 -1.78
CA LEU A 138 -10.36 -0.14 -2.97
C LEU A 138 -10.13 1.37 -3.12
N ILE A 139 -9.19 1.75 -3.99
CA ILE A 139 -8.80 3.15 -4.20
C ILE A 139 -9.19 3.55 -5.62
N GLN A 140 -9.89 4.68 -5.76
CA GLN A 140 -10.27 5.23 -7.05
C GLN A 140 -9.02 5.60 -7.85
N LYS A 141 -9.03 5.26 -9.15
CA LYS A 141 -7.92 5.58 -10.05
C LYS A 141 -7.69 7.09 -10.10
N GLY A 142 -6.45 7.52 -9.89
CA GLY A 142 -6.04 8.92 -9.77
C GLY A 142 -5.95 9.43 -8.34
N HIS A 143 -6.50 8.71 -7.36
CA HIS A 143 -6.54 9.11 -5.95
C HIS A 143 -5.49 8.34 -5.12
N GLU A 144 -4.62 7.56 -5.75
CA GLU A 144 -3.61 6.73 -5.07
C GLU A 144 -2.62 7.55 -4.25
N ASN A 145 -2.38 8.81 -4.63
CA ASN A 145 -1.52 9.74 -3.88
C ASN A 145 -2.29 10.55 -2.83
N LEU A 146 -3.62 10.51 -2.85
CA LEU A 146 -4.49 11.24 -1.92
C LEU A 146 -4.82 10.38 -0.69
N VAL A 147 -5.11 9.09 -0.89
CA VAL A 147 -5.47 8.18 0.20
C VAL A 147 -4.22 7.68 0.92
N HIS A 148 -3.96 8.17 2.13
CA HIS A 148 -2.75 7.83 2.88
C HIS A 148 -2.93 6.60 3.79
N HIS A 149 -4.06 6.46 4.48
CA HIS A 149 -4.41 5.25 5.21
C HIS A 149 -5.93 5.07 5.35
N ILE A 150 -6.35 3.83 5.54
CA ILE A 150 -7.74 3.42 5.72
C ILE A 150 -7.80 2.54 6.97
N LEU A 151 -8.65 2.88 7.92
CA LEU A 151 -8.91 2.11 9.12
C LEU A 151 -10.38 1.71 9.15
N LEU A 152 -10.65 0.50 9.62
CA LEU A 152 -12.00 0.00 9.85
C LEU A 152 -12.14 -0.38 11.32
N TYR A 153 -13.11 0.23 11.99
CA TYR A 153 -13.41 0.00 13.39
C TYR A 153 -14.71 -0.78 13.55
N GLN A 154 -14.73 -1.76 14.44
CA GLN A 154 -15.97 -2.36 14.92
C GLN A 154 -16.66 -1.43 15.91
N CYS A 155 -17.96 -1.24 15.73
CA CYS A 155 -18.82 -0.40 16.55
C CYS A 155 -19.79 -1.22 17.41
N SER A 156 -20.54 -0.53 18.27
CA SER A 156 -21.62 -1.16 19.04
C SER A 156 -22.68 -1.79 18.14
N SER A 157 -23.17 -2.98 18.51
CA SER A 157 -24.29 -3.65 17.84
C SER A 157 -25.66 -3.02 18.16
N ASN A 158 -25.72 -2.11 19.15
CA ASN A 158 -26.95 -1.42 19.55
C ASN A 158 -27.30 -0.21 18.68
N LEU A 159 -26.56 0.02 17.60
CA LEU A 159 -26.84 1.07 16.62
C LEU A 159 -28.04 0.66 15.73
N ASN A 160 -28.62 1.66 15.07
CA ASN A 160 -29.72 1.47 14.12
C ASN A 160 -29.34 2.07 12.76
N ASP A 161 -30.06 1.71 11.70
CA ASP A 161 -29.67 2.04 10.32
C ASP A 161 -29.62 3.55 10.02
N SER A 162 -30.15 4.44 10.87
CA SER A 162 -30.03 5.89 10.72
C SER A 162 -28.59 6.40 10.77
N VAL A 163 -27.64 5.62 11.30
CA VAL A 163 -26.23 6.01 11.36
C VAL A 163 -25.52 5.88 10.02
N LEU A 164 -26.14 5.22 9.04
CA LEU A 164 -25.56 4.93 7.73
C LEU A 164 -25.70 6.09 6.73
N ASP A 165 -26.52 7.09 7.05
CA ASP A 165 -26.94 8.13 6.09
C ASP A 165 -25.92 9.27 5.93
N TYR A 166 -24.87 9.32 6.75
CA TYR A 166 -23.93 10.44 6.76
C TYR A 166 -22.47 10.00 6.99
N GLY A 167 -21.56 10.69 6.29
CA GLY A 167 -20.15 10.77 6.65
C GLY A 167 -19.86 12.13 7.30
N HIS A 168 -18.82 12.18 8.11
CA HIS A 168 -18.40 13.41 8.77
C HIS A 168 -16.87 13.42 8.90
N GLU A 169 -16.27 14.60 8.92
CA GLU A 169 -14.88 14.73 9.32
C GLU A 169 -14.68 14.17 10.75
N CYS A 170 -13.75 13.24 10.91
CA CYS A 170 -13.39 12.67 12.19
C CYS A 170 -12.87 13.78 13.12
N TYR A 171 -13.06 13.62 14.43
CA TYR A 171 -12.52 14.54 15.46
C TYR A 171 -13.06 15.99 15.39
N HIS A 172 -13.99 16.29 14.49
CA HIS A 172 -14.68 17.57 14.47
C HIS A 172 -15.62 17.69 15.69
N PRO A 173 -15.79 18.87 16.31
CA PRO A 173 -16.65 19.02 17.49
C PRO A 173 -18.12 18.62 17.29
N ASN A 174 -18.61 18.70 16.05
CA ASN A 174 -19.96 18.29 15.67
C ASN A 174 -20.03 16.85 15.11
N MET A 175 -19.00 16.03 15.35
CA MET A 175 -18.99 14.64 14.93
C MET A 175 -20.14 13.87 15.64
N PRO A 176 -20.82 12.95 14.94
CA PRO A 176 -21.87 12.12 15.51
C PRO A 176 -21.40 11.26 16.70
N ASP A 177 -22.15 11.28 17.81
CA ASP A 177 -21.86 10.49 19.02
C ASP A 177 -21.74 8.99 18.76
N SER A 178 -22.45 8.47 17.74
CA SER A 178 -22.38 7.05 17.35
C SER A 178 -20.97 6.60 16.96
N PHE A 179 -20.13 7.50 16.45
CA PHE A 179 -18.76 7.19 16.04
C PHE A 179 -17.87 6.87 17.26
N LEU A 180 -18.19 7.43 18.42
CA LEU A 180 -17.47 7.16 19.68
C LEU A 180 -17.64 5.73 20.18
N THR A 181 -18.62 4.98 19.64
CA THR A 181 -18.83 3.57 20.00
C THR A 181 -17.88 2.61 19.28
N CYS A 182 -17.03 3.12 18.40
CA CYS A 182 -16.19 2.36 17.48
C CYS A 182 -14.73 2.32 17.95
N GLU A 183 -14.42 1.46 18.91
CA GLU A 183 -13.12 1.49 19.61
C GLU A 183 -12.13 0.43 19.10
N THR A 184 -12.60 -0.63 18.43
CA THR A 184 -11.76 -1.77 18.05
C THR A 184 -11.41 -1.74 16.58
N VAL A 185 -10.14 -1.53 16.25
CA VAL A 185 -9.64 -1.63 14.86
C VAL A 185 -9.69 -3.09 14.41
N ILE A 186 -10.44 -3.39 13.35
CA ILE A 186 -10.55 -4.73 12.75
C ILE A 186 -9.76 -4.84 11.44
N PHE A 187 -9.46 -3.72 10.79
CA PHE A 187 -8.60 -3.66 9.62
C PHE A 187 -7.86 -2.33 9.55
N ALA A 188 -6.63 -2.37 9.03
CA ALA A 188 -5.81 -1.20 8.77
C ALA A 188 -5.03 -1.39 7.48
N TRP A 189 -4.98 -0.33 6.68
CA TRP A 189 -4.18 -0.23 5.47
C TRP A 189 -3.50 1.14 5.42
N ALA A 190 -2.29 1.20 4.87
CA ALA A 190 -1.55 2.44 4.64
C ALA A 190 -0.77 2.37 3.33
N ILE A 191 -0.28 3.53 2.85
CA ILE A 191 0.52 3.65 1.63
C ILE A 191 1.61 2.57 1.51
N GLY A 192 1.72 1.98 0.33
CA GLY A 192 2.65 0.87 0.04
C GLY A 192 2.19 -0.50 0.54
N GLY A 193 1.09 -0.57 1.30
CA GLY A 193 0.43 -1.82 1.66
C GLY A 193 -0.32 -2.42 0.48
N GLU A 194 -0.33 -3.75 0.40
CA GLU A 194 -1.18 -4.49 -0.52
C GLU A 194 -2.42 -5.05 0.21
N GLY A 195 -3.18 -5.90 -0.47
CA GLY A 195 -4.21 -6.69 0.19
C GLY A 195 -3.65 -7.63 1.26
N PHE A 196 -4.42 -7.83 2.31
CA PHE A 196 -4.13 -8.77 3.39
C PHE A 196 -4.95 -10.05 3.22
N THR A 197 -4.30 -11.20 3.32
CA THR A 197 -4.95 -12.51 3.36
C THR A 197 -4.66 -13.13 4.73
N TYR A 198 -5.71 -13.57 5.44
CA TYR A 198 -5.55 -14.30 6.69
C TYR A 198 -4.87 -15.65 6.44
N PRO A 199 -4.09 -16.18 7.42
CA PRO A 199 -3.61 -17.54 7.37
C PRO A 199 -4.77 -18.55 7.19
N PRO A 200 -4.54 -19.74 6.58
CA PRO A 200 -5.61 -20.68 6.24
C PRO A 200 -6.51 -21.15 7.41
N HIS A 201 -6.03 -21.01 8.65
CA HIS A 201 -6.71 -21.43 9.87
C HIS A 201 -7.35 -20.27 10.65
N VAL A 202 -7.38 -19.05 10.09
CA VAL A 202 -7.88 -17.82 10.73
C VAL A 202 -8.76 -17.04 9.76
N GLY A 203 -9.72 -16.30 10.28
CA GLY A 203 -10.45 -15.28 9.56
C GLY A 203 -11.28 -14.42 10.51
N LEU A 204 -11.72 -13.25 10.06
CA LEU A 204 -12.61 -12.39 10.85
C LEU A 204 -14.04 -12.94 10.76
N SER A 205 -14.59 -13.35 11.90
CA SER A 205 -15.95 -13.88 12.01
C SER A 205 -17.01 -12.81 11.70
N ILE A 206 -18.02 -13.18 10.90
CA ILE A 206 -19.21 -12.38 10.63
C ILE A 206 -20.47 -13.26 10.65
N GLY A 207 -21.63 -12.68 10.96
CA GLY A 207 -22.93 -13.34 10.85
C GLY A 207 -23.49 -13.96 12.15
N THR A 208 -22.76 -13.94 13.25
CA THR A 208 -23.26 -14.31 14.58
C THR A 208 -23.70 -13.09 15.39
N ALA A 209 -24.45 -13.31 16.49
CA ALA A 209 -24.94 -12.23 17.34
C ALA A 209 -23.82 -11.42 18.06
N ALA A 210 -22.61 -11.98 18.13
CA ALA A 210 -21.45 -11.34 18.75
C ALA A 210 -20.52 -10.68 17.71
N ASP A 211 -20.76 -10.88 16.42
CA ASP A 211 -19.90 -10.35 15.37
C ASP A 211 -20.20 -8.87 15.07
N PRO A 212 -19.24 -8.10 14.51
CA PRO A 212 -19.48 -6.75 14.06
C PRO A 212 -20.60 -6.69 13.02
N LEU A 213 -21.60 -5.84 13.26
CA LEU A 213 -22.63 -5.50 12.28
C LEU A 213 -22.40 -4.11 11.69
N PHE A 214 -22.10 -3.14 12.55
CA PHE A 214 -21.77 -1.77 12.18
C PHE A 214 -20.26 -1.55 12.30
N VAL A 215 -19.70 -0.88 11.29
CA VAL A 215 -18.28 -0.57 11.24
C VAL A 215 -18.08 0.87 10.80
N LEU A 216 -17.13 1.56 11.40
CA LEU A 216 -16.73 2.91 11.01
C LEU A 216 -15.48 2.83 10.15
N MET A 217 -15.54 3.38 8.94
CA MET A 217 -14.37 3.57 8.11
C MET A 217 -13.81 4.97 8.35
N GLU A 218 -12.55 5.04 8.75
CA GLU A 218 -11.77 6.27 8.82
C GLU A 218 -10.76 6.28 7.67
N VAL A 219 -10.79 7.31 6.83
CA VAL A 219 -9.85 7.49 5.74
C VAL A 219 -9.08 8.78 5.97
N HIS A 220 -7.75 8.67 5.99
CA HIS A 220 -6.86 9.82 5.98
C HIS A 220 -6.54 10.20 4.53
N TYR A 221 -7.01 11.37 4.13
CA TYR A 221 -6.68 12.02 2.87
C TYR A 221 -5.56 13.05 3.09
N ASP A 222 -4.45 12.85 2.38
CA ASP A 222 -3.28 13.72 2.32
C ASP A 222 -3.41 14.63 1.08
N ASN A 223 -3.62 15.93 1.28
CA ASN A 223 -3.84 16.92 0.24
C ASN A 223 -2.75 18.01 0.28
N PRO A 224 -1.51 17.68 -0.11
CA PRO A 224 -0.39 18.64 -0.09
C PRO A 224 -0.56 19.77 -1.13
N SER A 225 -1.56 19.65 -2.02
CA SER A 225 -1.87 20.63 -3.06
C SER A 225 -2.85 21.71 -2.60
N TYR A 226 -3.52 21.54 -1.46
CA TYR A 226 -4.56 22.44 -0.97
C TYR A 226 -5.66 22.70 -2.02
N THR A 227 -6.06 21.65 -2.74
CA THR A 227 -7.12 21.73 -3.77
C THR A 227 -8.43 21.16 -3.23
N GLU A 228 -9.55 21.85 -3.42
CA GLU A 228 -10.89 21.36 -3.05
C GLU A 228 -11.44 20.36 -4.09
N GLY A 229 -12.22 19.37 -3.63
CA GLY A 229 -13.04 18.52 -4.49
C GLY A 229 -12.26 17.49 -5.33
N LEU A 230 -11.15 16.99 -4.76
CA LEU A 230 -10.29 15.97 -5.38
C LEU A 230 -10.93 14.58 -5.46
#